data_AF-A0A2T4CX45-F1
#
_entry.id   AF-A0A2T4CX45-F1
#
_cell.length_a   1.000
_cell.length_b   1.000
_cell.length_c   1.000
_cell.angle_alpha   90.00
_cell.angle_beta   90.00
_cell.angle_gamma   90.00
#
_symmetry.space_group_name_H-M   'P 1'
#
loop_
_entity.id
_entity.type
_entity.pdbx_description
1 polymer ?
#
loop_
_entity_poly.entity_id
_entity_poly.type
_entity_poly.pdbx_seq_one_letter_code
_entity_poly.pdbx_strand_id
1 'polypeptide(L)'
;MHIHVMGSGAGGGFPQWNCNCNNCKGVREGTVKASRRTQSSIAISSDGVDWILFNASPDIKKQMDDFPALQPAREVRDTAIKAILITDAQIDHVTGLLTLREHNKPWDIYCTEAVHDDLTTGFPVFNILGHFRGINWHEIKTDLESFTIPAAPGLIFT
;
A
#
# COMPACT_ATOMS: atom_id res chain seq x y z
N MET A 1 -2.90 -2.77 -18.91
CA MET A 1 -2.42 -2.94 -17.52
C MET A 1 -1.32 -1.93 -17.25
N HIS A 2 -1.55 -1.05 -16.28
CA HIS A 2 -0.58 -0.09 -15.78
C HIS A 2 -0.05 -0.57 -14.44
N ILE A 3 1.26 -0.43 -14.24
CA ILE A 3 1.92 -0.72 -12.96
C ILE A 3 2.77 0.50 -12.61
N HIS A 4 2.58 1.03 -11.42
CA HIS A 4 3.39 2.09 -10.85
C HIS A 4 4.10 1.59 -9.60
N VAL A 5 5.42 1.77 -9.54
CA VAL A 5 6.21 1.41 -8.36
C VAL A 5 6.18 2.59 -7.39
N MET A 6 5.34 2.50 -6.36
CA MET A 6 5.18 3.53 -5.33
C MET A 6 6.43 3.60 -4.42
N GLY A 7 7.03 2.44 -4.14
CA GLY A 7 8.27 2.33 -3.38
C GLY A 7 9.00 1.02 -3.67
N SER A 8 10.31 1.05 -3.50
CA SER A 8 11.21 -0.05 -3.91
C SER A 8 12.33 -0.36 -2.90
N GLY A 9 12.26 0.23 -1.71
CA GLY A 9 13.07 -0.19 -0.56
C GLY A 9 12.37 -1.32 0.20
N ALA A 10 13.14 -2.19 0.86
CA ALA A 10 12.59 -3.10 1.86
C ALA A 10 12.18 -2.34 3.14
N GLY A 11 11.84 -3.05 4.22
CA GLY A 11 11.62 -2.46 5.54
C GLY A 11 12.73 -1.47 5.93
N GLY A 12 12.34 -0.26 6.33
CA GLY A 12 13.26 0.84 6.66
C GLY A 12 13.62 1.77 5.50
N GLY A 13 13.34 1.38 4.24
CA GLY A 13 13.60 2.20 3.06
C GLY A 13 15.09 2.41 2.75
N PHE A 14 15.40 3.39 1.90
CA PHE A 14 16.77 3.74 1.57
C PHE A 14 16.94 5.26 1.36
N PRO A 15 17.81 5.94 2.12
CA PRO A 15 18.57 5.43 3.26
C PRO A 15 17.67 5.13 4.47
N GLN A 16 17.92 4.03 5.17
CA GLN A 16 17.22 3.73 6.41
C GLN A 16 17.61 4.71 7.52
N TRP A 17 16.64 5.15 8.32
CA TRP A 17 16.76 6.26 9.26
C TRP A 17 17.98 6.18 10.20
N ASN A 18 18.28 5.00 10.72
CA ASN A 18 19.39 4.73 11.65
C ASN A 18 20.60 3.99 11.02
N CYS A 19 20.62 3.79 9.71
CA CYS A 19 21.68 3.03 9.06
C CYS A 19 22.80 3.94 8.55
N ASN A 20 24.06 3.60 8.85
CA ASN A 20 25.26 4.29 8.34
C ASN A 20 26.18 3.35 7.54
N CYS A 21 25.65 2.27 6.96
CA CYS A 21 26.40 1.45 6.01
C CYS A 21 26.86 2.30 4.80
N ASN A 22 27.82 1.78 4.02
CA ASN A 22 28.41 2.51 2.88
C ASN A 22 27.36 3.12 1.93
N ASN A 23 26.27 2.40 1.64
CA ASN A 23 25.21 2.91 0.77
C ASN A 23 24.41 4.05 1.42
N CYS A 24 23.98 3.89 2.68
CA CYS A 24 23.16 4.89 3.38
C CYS A 24 23.96 6.15 3.71
N LYS A 25 25.21 5.99 4.18
CA LYS A 25 26.12 7.11 4.39
C LYS A 25 26.43 7.80 3.05
N GLY A 26 26.78 7.03 2.03
CA GLY A 26 27.14 7.57 0.74
C GLY A 26 26.03 8.36 0.04
N VAL A 27 24.77 7.92 0.14
CA VAL A 27 23.65 8.67 -0.47
C VAL A 27 23.31 9.94 0.32
N ARG A 28 23.63 10.00 1.62
CA ARG A 28 23.53 11.24 2.41
C ARG A 28 24.64 12.22 2.07
N GLU A 29 25.87 11.74 1.91
CA GLU A 29 27.05 12.56 1.61
C GLU A 29 27.22 12.88 0.12
N GLY A 30 26.41 12.27 -0.75
CA GLY A 30 26.52 12.43 -2.21
C GLY A 30 27.74 11.74 -2.82
N THR A 31 28.33 10.76 -2.11
CA THR A 31 29.55 10.05 -2.55
C THR A 31 29.26 8.77 -3.34
N VAL A 32 28.00 8.34 -3.42
CA VAL A 32 27.56 7.22 -4.26
C VAL A 32 26.46 7.65 -5.24
N LYS A 33 26.47 7.10 -6.44
CA LYS A 33 25.41 7.29 -7.43
C LYS A 33 24.22 6.37 -7.13
N ALA A 34 23.36 6.80 -6.20
CA ALA A 34 22.15 6.06 -5.82
C ALA A 34 20.95 7.00 -5.63
N SER A 35 19.75 6.46 -5.76
CA SER A 35 18.48 7.18 -5.56
C SER A 35 17.80 6.72 -4.28
N ARG A 36 17.25 7.66 -3.51
CA ARG A 36 16.45 7.35 -2.31
C ARG A 36 15.19 6.58 -2.68
N ARG A 37 14.71 5.70 -1.79
CA ARG A 37 13.55 4.83 -1.99
C ARG A 37 12.71 4.76 -0.72
N THR A 38 11.41 4.94 -0.88
CA THR A 38 10.39 4.58 0.10
C THR A 38 10.20 3.06 0.14
N GLN A 39 9.54 2.58 1.18
CA GLN A 39 9.27 1.16 1.44
C GLN A 39 8.34 0.54 0.38
N SER A 40 8.44 -0.77 0.21
CA SER A 40 7.84 -1.54 -0.87
C SER A 40 6.33 -1.33 -0.98
N SER A 41 5.88 -0.94 -2.18
CA SER A 41 4.47 -0.83 -2.56
C SER A 41 4.36 -0.61 -4.07
N ILE A 42 3.29 -1.10 -4.69
CA ILE A 42 2.94 -0.81 -6.07
C ILE A 42 1.47 -0.41 -6.19
N ALA A 43 1.14 0.30 -7.25
CA ALA A 43 -0.25 0.53 -7.66
C ALA A 43 -0.48 -0.06 -9.04
N ILE A 44 -1.58 -0.78 -9.22
CA ILE A 44 -1.96 -1.39 -10.50
C ILE A 44 -3.29 -0.81 -10.96
N SER A 45 -3.42 -0.55 -12.26
CA SER A 45 -4.66 -0.07 -12.86
C SER A 45 -4.94 -0.73 -14.20
N SER A 46 -6.23 -0.94 -14.48
CA SER A 46 -6.69 -1.43 -15.78
C SER A 46 -6.78 -0.30 -16.82
N ASP A 47 -7.08 0.92 -16.38
CA ASP A 47 -7.49 2.06 -17.20
C ASP A 47 -6.65 3.34 -16.97
N GLY A 48 -5.74 3.32 -16.00
CA GLY A 48 -4.92 4.46 -15.59
C GLY A 48 -5.64 5.47 -14.69
N VAL A 49 -6.92 5.25 -14.37
CA VAL A 49 -7.76 6.16 -13.58
C VAL A 49 -8.04 5.58 -12.21
N ASP A 50 -8.46 4.32 -12.12
CA ASP A 50 -8.78 3.67 -10.86
C ASP A 50 -7.68 2.66 -10.51
N TRP A 51 -7.17 2.72 -9.28
CA TRP A 51 -5.96 2.04 -8.86
C TRP A 51 -6.21 1.06 -7.71
N ILE A 52 -5.58 -0.10 -7.79
CA ILE A 52 -5.45 -1.07 -6.70
C ILE A 52 -4.08 -0.87 -6.06
N LEU A 53 -4.04 -0.56 -4.77
CA LEU A 53 -2.81 -0.44 -4.02
C LEU A 53 -2.38 -1.81 -3.50
N PHE A 54 -1.12 -2.17 -3.68
CA PHE A 54 -0.52 -3.36 -3.09
C PHE A 54 0.40 -2.92 -1.96
N ASN A 55 0.07 -3.36 -0.74
CA ASN A 55 0.72 -2.99 0.51
C ASN A 55 0.68 -1.47 0.78
N ALA A 56 0.20 -1.09 1.96
CA ALA A 56 0.16 0.28 2.42
C ALA A 56 1.38 0.55 3.31
N SER A 57 2.47 1.02 2.71
CA SER A 57 3.72 1.24 3.43
C SER A 57 3.65 2.41 4.43
N PRO A 58 4.54 2.50 5.44
CA PRO A 58 4.65 3.67 6.30
C PRO A 58 4.87 4.99 5.54
N ASP A 59 5.41 4.92 4.31
CA ASP A 59 5.70 6.07 3.46
C ASP A 59 4.51 6.50 2.59
N ILE A 60 3.32 5.89 2.75
CA ILE A 60 2.20 6.00 1.80
C ILE A 60 1.83 7.45 1.46
N LYS A 61 1.88 8.37 2.42
CA LYS A 61 1.57 9.79 2.15
C LYS A 61 2.55 10.39 1.14
N LYS A 62 3.86 10.15 1.32
CA LYS A 62 4.89 10.62 0.39
C LYS A 62 4.78 9.95 -0.96
N GLN A 63 4.46 8.66 -0.97
CA GLN A 63 4.25 7.88 -2.19
C GLN A 63 3.07 8.44 -3.00
N MET A 64 1.96 8.78 -2.36
CA MET A 64 0.82 9.43 -3.01
C MET A 64 1.16 10.84 -3.51
N ASP A 65 1.94 11.62 -2.75
CA ASP A 65 2.38 12.96 -3.17
C ASP A 65 3.26 12.91 -4.44
N ASP A 66 4.08 11.86 -4.57
CA ASP A 66 4.95 11.64 -5.73
C ASP A 66 4.22 11.04 -6.94
N PHE A 67 2.99 10.55 -6.75
CA PHE A 67 2.17 9.99 -7.81
C PHE A 67 0.79 10.67 -7.88
N PRO A 68 0.70 11.85 -8.53
CA PRO A 68 -0.52 12.67 -8.56
C PRO A 68 -1.76 11.96 -9.11
N ALA A 69 -1.61 10.88 -9.89
CA ALA A 69 -2.73 10.09 -10.38
C ALA A 69 -3.59 9.51 -9.24
N LEU A 70 -3.04 9.33 -8.03
CA LEU A 70 -3.80 8.89 -6.86
C LEU A 70 -4.68 9.97 -6.23
N GLN A 71 -4.53 11.23 -6.65
CA GLN A 71 -5.37 12.35 -6.23
C GLN A 71 -5.99 13.04 -7.46
N PRO A 72 -7.09 12.49 -8.00
CA PRO A 72 -7.71 13.01 -9.22
C PRO A 72 -8.57 14.26 -8.99
N ALA A 73 -8.74 14.70 -7.74
CA ALA A 73 -9.41 15.96 -7.38
C ALA A 73 -10.82 16.14 -7.97
N ARG A 74 -11.60 15.05 -8.05
CA ARG A 74 -12.98 15.06 -8.55
C ARG A 74 -13.96 15.62 -7.52
N GLU A 75 -13.62 15.48 -6.23
CA GLU A 75 -14.44 15.87 -5.08
C GLU A 75 -13.58 16.51 -3.98
N VAL A 76 -14.21 17.17 -3.00
CA VAL A 76 -13.49 17.78 -1.85
C VAL A 76 -12.64 16.77 -1.09
N ARG A 77 -13.10 15.51 -1.00
CA ARG A 77 -12.32 14.38 -0.49
C ARG A 77 -12.34 13.27 -1.52
N ASP A 78 -11.20 13.04 -2.16
CA ASP A 78 -11.07 12.10 -3.25
C ASP A 78 -9.75 11.32 -3.19
N THR A 79 -9.76 10.15 -3.81
CA THR A 79 -8.59 9.32 -4.09
C THR A 79 -8.91 8.38 -5.25
N ALA A 80 -7.90 8.06 -6.05
CA ALA A 80 -8.01 7.07 -7.11
C ALA A 80 -7.85 5.62 -6.60
N ILE A 81 -7.41 5.42 -5.36
CA ILE A 81 -7.31 4.08 -4.76
C ILE A 81 -8.73 3.55 -4.54
N LYS A 82 -9.06 2.42 -5.17
CA LYS A 82 -10.38 1.79 -5.08
C LYS A 82 -10.41 0.53 -4.22
N ALA A 83 -9.29 -0.17 -4.11
CA ALA A 83 -9.09 -1.26 -3.17
C ALA A 83 -7.62 -1.38 -2.79
N ILE A 84 -7.36 -2.11 -1.71
CA ILE A 84 -6.02 -2.38 -1.21
C ILE A 84 -5.85 -3.91 -1.11
N LEU A 85 -4.80 -4.45 -1.72
CA LEU A 85 -4.37 -5.83 -1.55
C LEU A 85 -3.18 -5.86 -0.59
N ILE A 86 -3.26 -6.68 0.45
CA ILE A 86 -2.19 -6.86 1.44
C ILE A 86 -1.62 -8.28 1.28
N THR A 87 -0.32 -8.36 1.01
CA THR A 87 0.37 -9.65 0.77
C THR A 87 0.76 -10.38 2.05
N ASP A 88 0.99 -9.64 3.13
CA ASP A 88 1.43 -10.13 4.43
C ASP A 88 1.13 -9.08 5.52
N ALA A 89 1.13 -9.50 6.79
CA ALA A 89 0.83 -8.63 7.93
C ALA A 89 2.06 -7.87 8.48
N GLN A 90 3.15 -7.76 7.72
CA GLN A 90 4.35 -7.09 8.21
C GLN A 90 4.12 -5.59 8.38
N ILE A 91 4.73 -5.01 9.42
CA ILE A 91 4.58 -3.60 9.79
C ILE A 91 4.83 -2.67 8.60
N ASP A 92 5.81 -2.98 7.76
CA ASP A 92 6.17 -2.22 6.57
C ASP A 92 5.17 -2.28 5.41
N HIS A 93 4.21 -3.20 5.45
CA HIS A 93 3.17 -3.35 4.42
C HIS A 93 1.77 -2.94 4.88
N VAL A 94 1.55 -2.71 6.18
CA VAL A 94 0.22 -2.39 6.73
C VAL A 94 0.14 -1.07 7.49
N THR A 95 1.26 -0.51 7.96
CA THR A 95 1.24 0.71 8.79
C THR A 95 0.61 1.90 8.06
N GLY A 96 0.77 1.99 6.74
CA GLY A 96 0.17 3.04 5.93
C GLY A 96 -1.36 3.05 5.96
N LEU A 97 -2.02 1.93 6.29
CA LEU A 97 -3.47 1.89 6.48
C LEU A 97 -3.94 2.88 7.54
N LEU A 98 -3.14 3.08 8.60
CA LEU A 98 -3.45 4.06 9.65
C LEU A 98 -3.42 5.49 9.11
N THR A 99 -2.57 5.80 8.14
CA THR A 99 -2.55 7.11 7.46
C THR A 99 -3.75 7.31 6.53
N LEU A 100 -4.38 6.23 6.07
CA LEU A 100 -5.52 6.26 5.14
C LEU A 100 -6.90 6.24 5.84
N ARG A 101 -6.94 6.36 7.17
CA ARG A 101 -8.17 6.24 7.98
C ARG A 101 -9.24 7.32 7.71
N GLU A 102 -8.86 8.48 7.17
CA GLU A 102 -9.76 9.59 6.83
C GLU A 102 -10.56 9.39 5.52
N HIS A 103 -10.47 8.20 4.89
CA HIS A 103 -11.29 7.86 3.74
C HIS A 103 -12.78 8.07 4.03
N ASN A 104 -13.57 8.41 3.01
CA ASN A 104 -14.98 8.76 3.19
C ASN A 104 -15.90 7.55 3.34
N LYS A 105 -15.41 6.33 3.05
CA LYS A 105 -16.12 5.05 3.12
C LYS A 105 -15.18 3.94 3.64
N PRO A 106 -15.69 2.73 3.97
CA PRO A 106 -14.82 1.62 4.33
C PRO A 106 -13.83 1.30 3.20
N TRP A 107 -12.62 0.83 3.55
CA TRP A 107 -11.68 0.33 2.56
C TRP A 107 -12.04 -1.10 2.15
N ASP A 108 -12.13 -1.36 0.85
CA ASP A 108 -12.14 -2.73 0.33
C ASP A 108 -10.72 -3.28 0.41
N ILE A 109 -10.50 -4.23 1.33
CA ILE A 109 -9.19 -4.84 1.60
C ILE A 109 -9.23 -6.32 1.24
N TYR A 110 -8.28 -6.73 0.42
CA TYR A 110 -8.09 -8.10 -0.03
C TYR A 110 -6.84 -8.69 0.66
N CYS A 111 -7.03 -9.74 1.45
CA CYS A 111 -5.95 -10.46 2.10
C CYS A 111 -6.39 -11.87 2.51
N THR A 112 -5.43 -12.73 2.84
CA THR A 112 -5.73 -14.08 3.36
C THR A 112 -6.31 -14.02 4.78
N GLU A 113 -6.98 -15.10 5.20
CA GLU A 113 -7.48 -15.25 6.59
C GLU A 113 -6.36 -15.04 7.62
N ALA A 114 -5.17 -15.61 7.40
CA ALA A 114 -4.03 -15.45 8.31
C ALA A 114 -3.60 -13.98 8.48
N VAL A 115 -3.60 -13.19 7.41
CA VAL A 115 -3.30 -11.74 7.49
C VAL A 115 -4.42 -11.01 8.22
N HIS A 116 -5.68 -11.36 7.96
CA HIS A 116 -6.82 -10.76 8.67
C HIS A 116 -6.75 -11.03 10.18
N ASP A 117 -6.40 -12.25 10.59
CA ASP A 117 -6.25 -12.64 12.00
C ASP A 117 -5.14 -11.82 12.69
N ASP A 118 -3.96 -11.70 12.07
CA ASP A 118 -2.88 -10.87 12.60
C ASP A 118 -3.31 -9.40 12.74
N LEU A 119 -4.07 -8.88 11.76
CA LEU A 119 -4.53 -7.48 11.71
C LEU A 119 -5.77 -7.18 12.56
N THR A 120 -6.34 -8.20 13.20
CA THR A 120 -7.42 -8.07 14.20
C THR A 120 -6.98 -8.45 15.61
N THR A 121 -5.80 -9.05 15.77
CA THR A 121 -5.26 -9.50 17.06
C THR A 121 -3.89 -8.88 17.39
N GLY A 122 -2.79 -9.42 16.84
CA GLY A 122 -1.42 -9.07 17.20
C GLY A 122 -1.03 -7.63 16.87
N PHE A 123 -1.43 -7.15 15.69
CA PHE A 123 -1.35 -5.74 15.32
C PHE A 123 -2.71 -5.28 14.82
N PRO A 124 -3.65 -4.89 15.73
CA PRO A 124 -5.09 -4.83 15.45
C PRO A 124 -5.50 -3.59 14.62
N VAL A 125 -4.85 -3.37 13.48
CA VAL A 125 -5.07 -2.25 12.56
C VAL A 125 -6.52 -2.22 12.07
N PHE A 126 -7.12 -3.37 11.75
CA PHE A 126 -8.51 -3.42 11.29
C PHE A 126 -9.49 -2.99 12.38
N ASN A 127 -9.24 -3.37 13.64
CA ASN A 127 -10.06 -2.94 14.78
C ASN A 127 -9.94 -1.42 14.98
N ILE A 128 -8.73 -0.87 14.86
CA ILE A 128 -8.48 0.58 14.93
C ILE A 128 -9.26 1.29 13.82
N LEU A 129 -9.19 0.80 12.58
CA LEU A 129 -9.94 1.35 11.44
C LEU A 129 -11.46 1.28 11.64
N GLY A 130 -11.96 0.32 12.43
CA GLY A 130 -13.36 0.21 12.84
C GLY A 130 -13.89 1.44 13.60
N HIS A 131 -13.01 2.20 14.26
CA HIS A 131 -13.37 3.49 14.88
C HIS A 131 -13.49 4.66 13.88
N PHE A 132 -13.21 4.42 12.59
CA PHE A 132 -13.27 5.42 11.52
C PHE A 132 -14.38 5.10 10.50
N ARG A 133 -14.01 4.52 9.36
CA ARG A 133 -14.96 3.99 8.37
C ARG A 133 -14.90 2.47 8.26
N GLY A 134 -13.98 1.82 8.94
CA GLY A 134 -13.80 0.37 8.90
C GLY A 134 -13.25 -0.13 7.56
N ILE A 135 -13.41 -1.43 7.38
CA ILE A 135 -12.98 -2.16 6.19
C ILE A 135 -14.11 -3.08 5.71
N ASN A 136 -14.11 -3.39 4.42
CA ASN A 136 -14.78 -4.56 3.87
C ASN A 136 -13.67 -5.57 3.55
N TRP A 137 -13.59 -6.65 4.32
CA TRP A 137 -12.62 -7.71 4.06
C TRP A 137 -13.12 -8.63 2.95
N HIS A 138 -12.24 -8.90 2.00
CA HIS A 138 -12.42 -9.87 0.92
C HIS A 138 -11.30 -10.91 1.06
N GLU A 139 -11.66 -12.15 1.39
CA GLU A 139 -10.68 -13.22 1.57
C GLU A 139 -10.02 -13.60 0.24
N ILE A 140 -8.69 -13.67 0.26
CA ILE A 140 -7.89 -14.33 -0.79
C ILE A 140 -7.54 -15.73 -0.31
N LYS A 141 -7.97 -16.76 -1.03
CA LYS A 141 -7.61 -18.14 -0.73
C LYS A 141 -6.17 -18.45 -1.17
N THR A 142 -5.54 -19.41 -0.49
CA THR A 142 -4.18 -19.87 -0.79
C THR A 142 -4.14 -21.13 -1.67
N ASP A 143 -5.27 -21.47 -2.29
CA ASP A 143 -5.46 -22.63 -3.16
C ASP A 143 -5.09 -22.37 -4.63
N LEU A 144 -4.48 -21.21 -4.92
CA LEU A 144 -4.10 -20.74 -6.26
C LEU A 144 -5.31 -20.51 -7.19
N GLU A 145 -6.53 -20.41 -6.64
CA GLU A 145 -7.69 -19.98 -7.40
C GLU A 145 -7.54 -18.51 -7.82
N SER A 146 -7.73 -18.25 -9.11
CA SER A 146 -7.73 -16.88 -9.60
C SER A 146 -8.96 -16.11 -9.10
N PHE A 147 -8.80 -14.81 -8.89
CA PHE A 147 -9.88 -13.91 -8.49
C PHE A 147 -9.80 -12.58 -9.26
N THR A 148 -10.86 -11.79 -9.15
CA THR A 148 -10.97 -10.46 -9.78
C THR A 148 -11.33 -9.42 -8.74
N ILE A 149 -10.82 -8.20 -8.91
CA ILE A 149 -11.22 -7.04 -8.10
C ILE A 149 -12.15 -6.17 -8.97
N PRO A 150 -13.40 -5.88 -8.57
CA PRO A 150 -14.36 -5.16 -9.41
C PRO A 150 -13.86 -3.80 -9.93
N ALA A 151 -13.03 -3.12 -9.13
CA ALA A 151 -12.45 -1.83 -9.50
C ALA A 151 -11.26 -1.91 -10.50
N ALA A 152 -10.88 -3.11 -10.94
CA ALA A 152 -9.86 -3.34 -11.95
C ALA A 152 -10.37 -4.28 -13.05
N PRO A 153 -11.39 -3.86 -13.82
CA PRO A 153 -12.00 -4.71 -14.84
C PRO A 153 -10.95 -5.20 -15.86
N GLY A 154 -11.04 -6.48 -16.23
CA GLY A 154 -10.13 -7.11 -17.17
C GLY A 154 -8.78 -7.55 -16.59
N LEU A 155 -8.51 -7.30 -15.31
CA LEU A 155 -7.37 -7.89 -14.60
C LEU A 155 -7.82 -9.13 -13.82
N ILE A 156 -6.96 -10.16 -13.83
CA ILE A 156 -7.12 -11.41 -13.09
C ILE A 156 -5.90 -11.55 -12.18
N PHE A 157 -6.15 -11.86 -10.91
CA PHE A 157 -5.14 -12.05 -9.87
C PHE A 157 -5.07 -13.54 -9.51
N THR A 158 -3.93 -14.02 -9.02
CA THR A 158 -3.69 -15.40 -8.60
C THR A 158 -2.64 -15.40 -7.50
#